data_AF-A0A2P4Q2L9-F1
#
_entry.id   AF-A0A2P4Q2L9-F1
#
_cell.length_a   1.000
_cell.length_b   1.000
_cell.length_c   1.000
_cell.angle_alpha   90.00
_cell.angle_beta   90.00
_cell.angle_gamma   90.00
#
_symmetry.space_group_name_H-M   'P 1'
#
loop_
_entity.id
_entity.type
_entity.pdbx_description
1 polymer ?
#
loop_
_entity_poly.entity_id
_entity_poly.type
_entity_poly.pdbx_seq_one_letter_code
_entity_poly.pdbx_strand_id
1 'polypeptide(L)'
;MVNKPFKLRSLFMDEILHFESIQLLLLKFSDYLENFGFESMMFSDYDEPKRQLIEFITKYCKKIRYFESGILDDNNIYLFIENNQHNINYLTIEAYADRYTDYRELSSTVLQNLGQVLPSKLEYLCLSLSFRTNELEIFLKNSQNTFIKKLLIRNIMVDKSENILFCIKKYIMKKERVKYLAITNHDDLDNELFTLKNE
;
A
#
# COMPACT_ATOMS: atom_id res chain seq x y z
N MET A 1 14.20 -11.34 -38.20
CA MET A 1 13.99 -11.14 -36.75
C MET A 1 13.05 -9.95 -36.59
N VAL A 2 11.91 -10.12 -35.91
CA VAL A 2 11.03 -8.99 -35.60
C VAL A 2 11.58 -8.35 -34.32
N ASN A 3 12.30 -7.23 -34.46
CA ASN A 3 12.74 -6.41 -33.33
C ASN A 3 11.51 -5.70 -32.74
N LYS A 4 10.76 -6.39 -31.89
CA LYS A 4 9.72 -5.74 -31.09
C LYS A 4 10.44 -4.91 -30.03
N PRO A 5 10.21 -3.59 -29.95
CA PRO A 5 10.89 -2.76 -28.97
C PRO A 5 10.54 -3.24 -27.56
N PHE A 6 11.56 -3.27 -26.70
CA PHE A 6 11.40 -3.58 -25.29
C PHE A 6 10.39 -2.62 -24.64
N LYS A 7 9.56 -3.14 -23.74
CA LYS A 7 8.56 -2.37 -22.98
C LYS A 7 8.74 -2.68 -21.50
N LEU A 8 9.17 -1.69 -20.74
CA LEU A 8 9.21 -1.78 -19.29
C LEU A 8 7.79 -1.61 -18.73
N ARG A 9 7.23 -2.66 -18.14
CA ARG A 9 5.90 -2.62 -17.50
C ARG A 9 5.97 -2.56 -15.99
N SER A 10 7.08 -3.00 -15.40
CA SER A 10 7.27 -3.08 -13.96
C SER A 10 8.61 -2.50 -13.60
N LEU A 11 8.65 -1.68 -12.55
CA LEU A 11 9.88 -1.16 -11.96
C LEU A 11 9.72 -1.18 -10.44
N PHE A 12 10.56 -1.97 -9.77
CA PHE A 12 10.66 -2.04 -8.32
C PHE A 12 12.09 -1.72 -7.93
N MET A 13 12.27 -0.88 -6.92
CA MET A 13 13.59 -0.36 -6.54
C MET A 13 13.78 -0.52 -5.03
N ASP A 14 14.93 -1.05 -4.66
CA ASP A 14 15.46 -1.17 -3.30
C ASP A 14 16.35 0.03 -2.92
N GLU A 15 16.95 0.70 -3.91
CA GLU A 15 17.78 1.90 -3.73
C GLU A 15 17.57 2.94 -4.86
N ILE A 16 17.81 4.22 -4.55
CA ILE A 16 17.78 5.33 -5.52
C ILE A 16 19.17 5.93 -5.66
N LEU A 17 20.05 5.23 -6.39
CA LEU A 17 21.47 5.63 -6.52
C LEU A 17 21.71 6.73 -7.56
N HIS A 18 20.94 6.74 -8.65
CA HIS A 18 21.12 7.68 -9.78
C HIS A 18 19.78 8.25 -10.24
N PHE A 19 19.29 9.25 -9.52
CA PHE A 19 17.97 9.83 -9.71
C PHE A 19 17.71 10.30 -11.16
N GLU A 20 18.66 11.01 -11.80
CA GLU A 20 18.50 11.51 -13.17
C GLU A 20 18.35 10.36 -14.18
N SER A 21 19.08 9.27 -13.98
CA SER A 21 19.01 8.08 -14.85
C SER A 21 17.66 7.39 -14.72
N ILE A 22 17.11 7.33 -13.51
CA ILE A 22 15.77 6.78 -13.25
C ILE A 22 14.69 7.66 -13.88
N GLN A 23 14.80 8.99 -13.78
CA GLN A 23 13.86 9.90 -14.45
C GLN A 23 13.85 9.72 -15.97
N LEU A 24 15.03 9.60 -16.60
CA LEU A 24 15.13 9.34 -18.04
C LEU A 24 14.51 8.00 -18.44
N LEU A 25 14.71 6.96 -17.61
CA LEU A 25 14.09 5.65 -17.80
C LEU A 25 12.56 5.75 -17.72
N LEU A 26 12.04 6.39 -16.67
CA LEU A 26 10.61 6.59 -16.46
C LEU A 26 9.99 7.40 -17.60
N LEU A 27 10.66 8.46 -18.08
CA LEU A 27 10.17 9.25 -19.22
C LEU A 27 10.11 8.42 -20.51
N LYS A 28 11.10 7.57 -20.75
CA LYS A 28 11.15 6.70 -21.93
C LYS A 28 10.05 5.65 -21.94
N PHE A 29 9.62 5.18 -20.76
CA PHE A 29 8.67 4.08 -20.61
C PHE A 29 7.34 4.48 -19.94
N SER A 30 7.06 5.78 -19.80
CA SER A 30 5.91 6.32 -19.07
C SER A 30 4.57 5.79 -19.57
N ASP A 31 4.47 5.55 -20.89
CA ASP A 31 3.28 5.04 -21.55
C ASP A 31 3.08 3.52 -21.41
N TYR A 32 4.05 2.80 -20.83
CA TYR A 32 4.04 1.35 -20.70
C TYR A 32 4.08 0.87 -19.25
N LEU A 33 4.51 1.71 -18.32
CA LEU A 33 4.66 1.35 -16.92
C LEU A 33 3.27 1.11 -16.29
N GLU A 34 3.08 -0.10 -15.78
CA GLU A 34 1.84 -0.58 -15.16
C GLU A 34 2.03 -0.87 -13.66
N ASN A 35 3.25 -1.22 -13.24
CA ASN A 35 3.57 -1.58 -11.86
C ASN A 35 4.79 -0.78 -11.41
N PHE A 36 4.68 -0.11 -10.27
CA PHE A 36 5.77 0.66 -9.71
C PHE A 36 5.81 0.51 -8.19
N GLY A 37 7.01 0.46 -7.63
CA GLY A 37 7.12 0.58 -6.19
C GLY A 37 8.53 0.64 -5.67
N PHE A 38 8.60 0.85 -4.37
CA PHE A 38 9.82 0.84 -3.61
C PHE A 38 9.79 -0.39 -2.70
N GLU A 39 10.75 -1.29 -2.88
CA GLU A 39 10.97 -2.37 -1.91
C GLU A 39 11.31 -1.72 -0.56
N SER A 40 10.79 -2.28 0.53
CA SER A 40 10.79 -1.67 1.86
C SER A 40 12.21 -1.24 2.29
N MET A 41 12.55 0.03 2.09
CA MET A 41 13.92 0.52 2.31
C MET A 41 14.16 0.85 3.78
N MET A 42 15.37 0.52 4.23
CA MET A 42 15.86 0.66 5.60
C MET A 42 16.28 2.08 6.01
N PHE A 43 16.25 3.09 5.13
CA PHE A 43 16.99 4.33 5.39
C PHE A 43 16.23 5.60 4.99
N SER A 44 16.23 6.58 5.90
CA SER A 44 15.72 7.94 5.75
C SER A 44 16.44 8.76 4.68
N ASP A 45 17.64 8.32 4.26
CA ASP A 45 18.48 9.05 3.31
C ASP A 45 17.88 9.12 1.89
N TYR A 46 16.84 8.33 1.62
CA TYR A 46 16.16 8.26 0.33
C TYR A 46 14.75 8.87 0.35
N ASP A 47 14.33 9.52 1.45
CA ASP A 47 12.98 10.09 1.55
C ASP A 47 12.75 11.17 0.49
N GLU A 48 13.72 12.06 0.29
CA GLU A 48 13.64 13.13 -0.71
C GLU A 48 13.71 12.59 -2.16
N PRO A 49 14.66 11.72 -2.55
CA PRO A 49 14.63 11.08 -3.86
C PRO A 49 13.33 10.30 -4.15
N LYS A 50 12.76 9.60 -3.14
CA LYS A 50 11.48 8.91 -3.28
C LYS A 50 10.35 9.90 -3.54
N ARG A 51 10.24 10.98 -2.75
CA ARG A 51 9.27 12.07 -2.96
C ARG A 51 9.29 12.57 -4.39
N GLN A 52 10.48 12.93 -4.86
CA GLN A 52 10.65 13.46 -6.21
C GLN A 52 10.32 12.43 -7.30
N LEU A 53 10.61 11.14 -7.08
CA LEU A 53 10.19 10.07 -8.00
C LEU A 53 8.66 9.90 -8.01
N ILE A 54 8.00 9.98 -6.85
CA ILE A 54 6.54 9.89 -6.75
C ILE A 54 5.88 11.06 -7.50
N GLU A 55 6.36 12.28 -7.32
CA GLU A 55 5.89 13.44 -8.09
C GLU A 55 6.09 13.23 -9.60
N PHE A 56 7.26 12.71 -10.00
CA PHE A 56 7.56 12.42 -11.39
C PHE A 56 6.61 11.39 -11.99
N ILE A 57 6.40 10.22 -11.34
CA ILE A 57 5.47 9.21 -11.85
C ILE A 57 4.02 9.72 -11.86
N THR A 58 3.61 10.54 -10.87
CA THR A 58 2.29 11.17 -10.84
C THR A 58 2.07 12.00 -12.11
N LYS A 59 3.08 12.76 -12.50
CA LYS A 59 3.03 13.64 -13.66
C LYS A 59 3.03 12.87 -14.98
N TYR A 60 3.90 11.87 -15.14
CA TYR A 60 4.18 11.27 -16.45
C TYR A 60 3.58 9.87 -16.66
N CYS A 61 3.47 9.04 -15.63
CA CYS A 61 3.07 7.63 -15.77
C CYS A 61 1.56 7.45 -15.56
N LYS A 62 0.78 7.37 -16.65
CA LYS A 62 -0.69 7.35 -16.59
C LYS A 62 -1.35 5.97 -16.53
N LYS A 63 -0.55 4.89 -16.52
CA LYS A 63 -1.05 3.51 -16.58
C LYS A 63 -0.74 2.69 -15.34
N ILE A 64 -0.29 3.32 -14.26
CA ILE A 64 0.01 2.63 -13.01
C ILE A 64 -1.27 1.99 -12.45
N ARG A 65 -1.23 0.67 -12.34
CA ARG A 65 -2.29 -0.20 -11.81
C ARG A 65 -1.90 -0.85 -10.50
N TYR A 66 -0.61 -1.13 -10.32
CA TYR A 66 -0.04 -1.61 -9.07
C TYR A 66 0.92 -0.56 -8.52
N PHE A 67 0.70 -0.18 -7.27
CA PHE A 67 1.61 0.70 -6.54
C PHE A 67 2.02 0.06 -5.22
N GLU A 68 3.32 0.00 -4.98
CA GLU A 68 3.88 -0.40 -3.70
C GLU A 68 4.69 0.76 -3.14
N SER A 69 4.16 1.33 -2.06
CA SER A 69 4.61 2.63 -1.61
C SER A 69 6.04 2.60 -1.07
N GLY A 70 6.39 1.56 -0.29
CA GLY A 70 7.36 1.70 0.79
C GLY A 70 6.89 2.79 1.77
N ILE A 71 7.01 2.58 3.09
CA ILE A 71 6.44 3.59 4.00
C ILE A 71 7.26 4.87 3.99
N LEU A 72 6.57 5.93 3.62
CA LEU A 72 6.83 7.30 3.99
C LEU A 72 5.48 7.86 4.46
N ASP A 73 5.43 8.56 5.59
CA ASP A 73 4.27 9.40 5.87
C ASP A 73 4.40 10.67 5.03
N ASP A 74 4.00 10.53 3.78
CA ASP A 74 4.21 11.53 2.75
C ASP A 74 2.93 11.89 2.04
N ASN A 75 2.64 13.19 2.00
CA ASN A 75 1.53 13.72 1.22
C ASN A 75 1.62 13.31 -0.26
N ASN A 76 2.82 13.13 -0.81
CA ASN A 76 3.01 12.73 -2.21
C ASN A 76 2.44 11.34 -2.51
N ILE A 77 2.48 10.40 -1.55
CA ILE A 77 1.88 9.07 -1.73
C ILE A 77 0.36 9.18 -1.83
N TYR A 78 -0.25 9.92 -0.89
CA TYR A 78 -1.70 10.06 -0.87
C TYR A 78 -2.20 10.83 -2.09
N LEU A 79 -1.49 11.89 -2.50
CA LEU A 79 -1.76 12.63 -3.74
C LEU A 79 -1.58 11.74 -4.98
N PHE A 80 -0.57 10.87 -5.03
CA PHE A 80 -0.40 9.93 -6.13
C PHE A 80 -1.58 8.97 -6.23
N ILE A 81 -2.01 8.40 -5.11
CA ILE A 81 -3.16 7.50 -5.07
C ILE A 81 -4.43 8.24 -5.50
N GLU A 82 -4.70 9.42 -4.93
CA GLU A 82 -5.86 10.25 -5.24
C GLU A 82 -5.94 10.60 -6.73
N ASN A 83 -4.83 11.09 -7.30
CA ASN A 83 -4.76 11.47 -8.72
C ASN A 83 -4.89 10.28 -9.68
N ASN A 84 -4.63 9.05 -9.22
CA ASN A 84 -4.64 7.84 -10.04
C ASN A 84 -5.72 6.83 -9.62
N GLN A 85 -6.75 7.28 -8.87
CA GLN A 85 -7.80 6.40 -8.35
C GLN A 85 -8.52 5.57 -9.42
N HIS A 86 -8.61 6.07 -10.66
CA HIS A 86 -9.26 5.36 -11.77
C HIS A 86 -8.40 4.23 -12.38
N ASN A 87 -7.09 4.23 -12.13
CA ASN A 87 -6.15 3.28 -12.72
C ASN A 87 -5.62 2.27 -11.70
N ILE A 88 -5.40 2.70 -10.45
CA ILE A 88 -4.88 1.85 -9.37
C ILE A 88 -5.92 0.80 -9.00
N ASN A 89 -5.53 -0.47 -9.14
CA ASN A 89 -6.33 -1.63 -8.77
C ASN A 89 -5.68 -2.45 -7.64
N TYR A 90 -4.36 -2.30 -7.47
CA TYR A 90 -3.57 -3.04 -6.51
C TYR A 90 -2.70 -2.05 -5.73
N LEU A 91 -2.77 -2.13 -4.41
CA LEU A 91 -2.01 -1.26 -3.53
C LEU A 91 -1.37 -2.07 -2.41
N THR A 92 -0.09 -1.81 -2.16
CA THR A 92 0.69 -2.44 -1.09
C THR A 92 1.35 -1.36 -0.24
N ILE A 93 1.02 -1.33 1.06
CA ILE A 93 1.57 -0.41 2.05
C ILE A 93 2.19 -1.23 3.17
N GLU A 94 3.53 -1.27 3.23
CA GLU A 94 4.26 -2.18 4.12
C GLU A 94 5.37 -1.48 4.89
N ALA A 95 5.22 -1.51 6.21
CA ALA A 95 6.21 -1.10 7.19
C ALA A 95 7.21 -2.23 7.36
N TYR A 96 8.50 -1.87 7.35
CA TYR A 96 9.50 -2.77 7.90
C TYR A 96 9.40 -2.79 9.42
N ALA A 97 9.49 -3.98 10.02
CA ALA A 97 9.57 -4.15 11.46
C ALA A 97 11.04 -4.42 11.83
N ASP A 98 11.74 -3.40 12.32
CA ASP A 98 12.94 -3.63 13.11
C ASP A 98 12.59 -3.55 14.60
N ARG A 99 13.24 -4.37 15.42
CA ARG A 99 13.04 -4.42 16.88
C ARG A 99 13.42 -3.12 17.59
N TYR A 100 14.03 -2.18 16.89
CA TYR A 100 14.57 -0.94 17.43
C TYR A 100 13.79 0.32 17.03
N THR A 101 12.84 0.23 16.10
CA THR A 101 12.15 1.41 15.58
C THR A 101 10.64 1.33 15.82
N ASP A 102 10.12 2.31 16.58
CA ASP A 102 8.70 2.44 16.83
C ASP A 102 8.00 3.15 15.66
N TYR A 103 7.39 2.36 14.77
CA TYR A 103 6.64 2.87 13.62
C TYR A 103 5.15 3.12 13.93
N ARG A 104 4.73 3.14 15.20
CA ARG A 104 3.30 3.32 15.56
C ARG A 104 2.75 4.66 15.14
N GLU A 105 3.45 5.75 15.42
CA GLU A 105 3.00 7.09 15.04
C GLU A 105 2.87 7.21 13.52
N LEU A 106 3.88 6.74 12.79
CA LEU A 106 3.91 6.72 11.32
C LEU A 106 2.75 5.89 10.75
N SER A 107 2.55 4.68 11.25
CA SER A 107 1.48 3.78 10.82
C SER A 107 0.09 4.35 11.12
N SER A 108 -0.07 5.02 12.26
CA SER A 108 -1.32 5.71 12.61
C SER A 108 -1.64 6.81 11.60
N THR A 109 -0.67 7.66 11.27
CA THR A 109 -0.89 8.71 10.26
C THR A 109 -1.18 8.12 8.88
N VAL A 110 -0.45 7.09 8.47
CA VAL A 110 -0.69 6.35 7.23
C VAL A 110 -2.12 5.81 7.17
N LEU A 111 -2.60 5.14 8.22
CA LEU A 111 -3.98 4.62 8.27
C LEU A 111 -5.03 5.73 8.18
N GLN A 112 -4.82 6.87 8.85
CA GLN A 112 -5.77 7.99 8.83
C GLN A 112 -5.89 8.64 7.45
N ASN A 113 -4.75 8.88 6.78
CA ASN A 113 -4.68 9.55 5.48
C ASN A 113 -5.08 8.62 4.35
N LEU A 114 -4.55 7.39 4.34
CA LEU A 114 -4.83 6.40 3.29
C LEU A 114 -6.32 6.15 3.14
N GLY A 115 -7.05 6.00 4.26
CA GLY A 115 -8.48 5.72 4.24
C GLY A 115 -9.32 6.78 3.52
N GLN A 116 -8.82 8.02 3.39
CA GLN A 116 -9.53 9.12 2.73
C GLN A 116 -9.34 9.14 1.20
N VAL A 117 -8.21 8.61 0.72
CA VAL A 117 -7.80 8.72 -0.69
C VAL A 117 -7.91 7.42 -1.46
N LEU A 118 -8.36 6.32 -0.84
CA LEU A 118 -8.48 5.04 -1.53
C LEU A 118 -9.44 5.13 -2.74
N PRO A 119 -9.13 4.43 -3.85
CA PRO A 119 -10.09 4.24 -4.94
C PRO A 119 -11.40 3.65 -4.44
N SER A 120 -12.51 3.88 -5.17
CA SER A 120 -13.81 3.29 -4.83
C SER A 120 -13.83 1.76 -4.98
N LYS A 121 -12.89 1.19 -5.74
CA LYS A 121 -12.74 -0.25 -5.93
C LYS A 121 -11.28 -0.64 -6.04
N LEU A 122 -10.88 -1.69 -5.31
CA LEU A 122 -9.58 -2.33 -5.41
C LEU A 122 -9.73 -3.84 -5.66
N GLU A 123 -8.86 -4.39 -6.50
CA GLU A 123 -8.69 -5.84 -6.65
C GLU A 123 -7.84 -6.42 -5.50
N TYR A 124 -6.88 -5.65 -4.98
CA TYR A 124 -6.03 -6.03 -3.86
C TYR A 124 -5.60 -4.82 -3.02
N LEU A 125 -5.64 -4.97 -1.70
CA LEU A 125 -5.01 -4.07 -0.74
C LEU A 125 -4.22 -4.89 0.27
N CYS A 126 -2.92 -4.61 0.41
CA CYS A 126 -2.08 -5.09 1.50
C CYS A 126 -1.74 -3.95 2.46
N LEU A 127 -2.01 -4.17 3.75
CA LEU A 127 -1.61 -3.29 4.84
C LEU A 127 -0.76 -4.10 5.82
N SER A 128 0.56 -3.94 5.78
CA SER A 128 1.48 -4.49 6.80
C SER A 128 2.00 -3.33 7.64
N LEU A 129 1.33 -3.03 8.76
CA LEU A 129 1.53 -1.81 9.55
C LEU A 129 1.51 -2.10 11.05
N SER A 130 2.05 -1.18 11.86
CA SER A 130 2.03 -1.28 13.32
C SER A 130 0.91 -0.42 13.87
N PHE A 131 -0.21 -1.01 14.29
CA PHE A 131 -1.39 -0.21 14.66
C PHE A 131 -2.16 -0.81 15.83
N ARG A 132 -2.93 0.07 16.47
CA ARG A 132 -3.94 -0.30 17.45
C ARG A 132 -5.32 -0.47 16.81
N THR A 133 -6.20 -1.12 17.54
CA THR A 133 -7.56 -1.47 17.12
C THR A 133 -8.39 -0.24 16.78
N ASN A 134 -8.22 0.87 17.53
CA ASN A 134 -8.90 2.15 17.28
C ASN A 134 -8.36 2.85 16.01
N GLU A 135 -7.08 2.74 15.70
CA GLU A 135 -6.46 3.29 14.49
C GLU A 135 -6.94 2.54 13.25
N LEU A 136 -7.01 1.21 13.32
CA LEU A 136 -7.65 0.39 12.28
C LEU A 136 -9.13 0.75 12.11
N GLU A 137 -9.86 0.97 13.22
CA GLU A 137 -11.26 1.39 13.15
C GLU A 137 -11.43 2.73 12.41
N ILE A 138 -10.54 3.70 12.63
CA ILE A 138 -10.55 4.99 11.93
C ILE A 138 -10.33 4.78 10.43
N PHE A 139 -9.30 4.01 10.05
CA PHE A 139 -9.07 3.66 8.64
C PHE A 139 -10.30 3.02 7.99
N LEU A 140 -10.93 2.06 8.67
CA LEU A 140 -12.11 1.35 8.15
C LEU A 140 -13.34 2.27 8.01
N LYS A 141 -13.49 3.27 8.88
CA LYS A 141 -14.53 4.31 8.76
C LYS A 141 -14.25 5.24 7.58
N ASN A 142 -13.01 5.72 7.46
CA ASN A 142 -12.63 6.65 6.40
C ASN A 142 -12.75 5.99 5.01
N SER A 143 -12.35 4.73 4.91
CA SER A 143 -12.41 3.96 3.67
C SER A 143 -13.79 3.36 3.35
N GLN A 144 -14.86 3.71 4.08
CA GLN A 144 -16.16 3.00 4.00
C GLN A 144 -16.78 2.90 2.59
N ASN A 145 -16.42 3.81 1.68
CA ASN A 145 -16.92 3.86 0.31
C ASN A 145 -16.09 3.02 -0.68
N THR A 146 -15.04 2.34 -0.21
CA THR A 146 -14.18 1.48 -1.01
C THR A 146 -14.60 0.02 -0.89
N PHE A 147 -14.80 -0.63 -2.05
CA PHE A 147 -14.94 -2.08 -2.17
C PHE A 147 -13.57 -2.72 -2.44
N ILE A 148 -13.20 -3.77 -1.71
CA ILE A 148 -11.90 -4.43 -1.82
C ILE A 148 -12.10 -5.92 -2.09
N LYS A 149 -11.68 -6.42 -3.24
CA LYS A 149 -11.84 -7.85 -3.51
C LYS A 149 -10.96 -8.71 -2.60
N LYS A 150 -9.69 -8.37 -2.43
CA LYS A 150 -8.76 -9.08 -1.56
C LYS A 150 -8.09 -8.09 -0.61
N LEU A 151 -8.32 -8.25 0.69
CA LEU A 151 -7.73 -7.43 1.73
C LEU A 151 -6.81 -8.31 2.59
N LEU A 152 -5.54 -7.94 2.67
CA LEU A 152 -4.57 -8.49 3.61
C LEU A 152 -4.26 -7.43 4.67
N ILE A 153 -4.47 -7.79 5.93
CA ILE A 153 -4.12 -6.96 7.09
C ILE A 153 -3.07 -7.72 7.90
N ARG A 154 -1.88 -7.13 8.02
CA ARG A 154 -0.80 -7.64 8.85
C ARG A 154 -0.46 -6.62 9.92
N ASN A 155 -0.65 -7.01 11.19
CA ASN A 155 -0.19 -6.19 12.31
C ASN A 155 1.23 -6.60 12.69
N ILE A 156 2.20 -5.70 12.50
CA ILE A 156 3.62 -6.01 12.69
C ILE A 156 4.09 -5.87 14.15
N MET A 157 3.31 -5.23 15.02
CA MET A 157 3.60 -5.09 16.45
C MET A 157 2.41 -5.64 17.23
N VAL A 158 2.65 -6.71 17.99
CA VAL A 158 1.61 -7.33 18.81
C VAL A 158 1.90 -7.04 20.27
N ASP A 159 1.18 -6.06 20.83
CA ASP A 159 0.69 -6.25 22.19
C ASP A 159 -0.40 -7.33 22.10
N LYS A 160 -0.16 -8.50 22.71
CA LYS A 160 -1.00 -9.71 22.61
C LYS A 160 -2.45 -9.54 23.08
N SER A 161 -2.81 -8.36 23.59
CA SER A 161 -4.11 -8.03 24.17
C SER A 161 -5.08 -7.36 23.18
N GLU A 162 -4.64 -6.96 21.98
CA GLU A 162 -5.48 -6.21 21.06
C GLU A 162 -6.33 -7.10 20.13
N ASN A 163 -7.63 -7.14 20.39
CA ASN A 163 -8.59 -7.91 19.59
C ASN A 163 -9.22 -7.06 18.47
N ILE A 164 -8.65 -7.15 17.27
CA ILE A 164 -9.19 -6.47 16.07
C ILE A 164 -10.46 -7.13 15.50
N LEU A 165 -10.82 -8.35 15.95
CA LEU A 165 -11.94 -9.12 15.39
C LEU A 165 -13.25 -8.36 15.44
N PHE A 166 -13.49 -7.60 16.52
CA PHE A 166 -14.69 -6.77 16.63
C PHE A 166 -14.76 -5.73 15.51
N CYS A 167 -13.65 -5.02 15.24
CA CYS A 167 -13.55 -4.04 14.16
C CYS A 167 -13.79 -4.70 12.79
N ILE A 168 -13.16 -5.84 12.54
CA ILE A 168 -13.32 -6.61 11.30
C ILE A 168 -14.78 -7.02 11.10
N LYS A 169 -15.42 -7.63 12.10
CA LYS A 169 -16.82 -8.04 12.02
C LYS A 169 -17.75 -6.85 11.74
N LYS A 170 -17.55 -5.73 12.45
CA LYS A 170 -18.41 -4.55 12.37
C LYS A 170 -18.28 -3.78 11.05
N TYR A 171 -17.06 -3.59 10.56
CA TYR A 171 -16.78 -2.67 9.45
C TYR A 171 -16.43 -3.36 8.13
N ILE A 172 -16.07 -4.64 8.15
CA ILE A 172 -15.77 -5.41 6.94
C ILE A 172 -16.89 -6.42 6.67
N MET A 173 -17.15 -7.35 7.59
CA MET A 173 -18.09 -8.46 7.35
C MET A 173 -19.52 -7.97 7.21
N LYS A 174 -20.05 -7.24 8.21
CA LYS A 174 -21.42 -6.69 8.19
C LYS A 174 -21.69 -5.71 7.04
N LYS A 175 -20.63 -5.12 6.47
CA LYS A 175 -20.72 -4.16 5.37
C LYS A 175 -20.54 -4.83 4.00
N GLU A 176 -20.15 -6.10 3.97
CA GLU A 176 -19.92 -6.91 2.76
C GLU A 176 -19.01 -6.22 1.71
N ARG A 177 -18.13 -5.32 2.16
CA ARG A 177 -17.31 -4.49 1.27
C ARG A 177 -15.97 -5.13 0.91
N VAL A 178 -15.64 -6.26 1.54
CA VAL A 178 -14.49 -7.09 1.22
C VAL A 178 -15.00 -8.42 0.68
N LYS A 179 -14.29 -9.10 -0.23
CA LYS A 179 -14.68 -10.45 -0.69
C LYS A 179 -13.82 -11.57 -0.08
N TYR A 180 -12.52 -11.32 0.02
CA TYR A 180 -11.55 -12.23 0.62
C TYR A 180 -10.71 -11.45 1.63
N LEU A 181 -10.65 -11.94 2.86
CA LEU A 181 -9.93 -11.30 3.96
C LEU A 181 -8.89 -12.28 4.51
N ALA A 182 -7.64 -11.82 4.60
CA ALA A 182 -6.58 -12.49 5.33
C ALA A 182 -6.08 -11.56 6.43
N ILE A 183 -5.90 -12.11 7.62
CA ILE A 183 -5.36 -11.39 8.78
C ILE A 183 -4.17 -12.21 9.28
N THR A 184 -3.03 -11.55 9.47
CA THR A 184 -1.81 -12.21 9.95
C THR A 184 -1.16 -11.36 11.03
N ASN A 185 -0.64 -12.00 12.07
CA ASN A 185 0.14 -11.33 13.10
C ASN A 185 1.62 -11.70 12.96
N HIS A 186 2.51 -10.87 13.49
CA HIS A 186 3.96 -11.10 13.40
C HIS A 186 4.40 -12.47 13.97
N ASP A 187 3.68 -13.01 14.96
CA ASP A 187 4.07 -14.22 15.71
C ASP A 187 3.37 -15.51 15.26
N ASP A 188 2.36 -15.43 14.38
CA ASP A 188 1.61 -16.62 13.97
C ASP A 188 2.08 -17.13 12.60
N LEU A 189 2.75 -18.28 12.64
CA LEU A 189 2.89 -19.19 11.48
C LEU A 189 1.51 -19.73 11.03
N ASP A 190 0.46 -19.52 11.84
CA ASP A 190 -0.92 -19.87 11.56
C ASP A 190 -1.67 -18.70 10.91
N ASN A 191 -1.69 -18.70 9.58
CA ASN A 191 -2.49 -17.73 8.81
C ASN A 191 -3.99 -18.03 8.97
N GLU A 192 -4.76 -17.16 9.63
CA GLU A 192 -6.22 -17.26 9.63
C GLU A 192 -6.80 -16.69 8.33
N LEU A 193 -7.22 -17.59 7.43
CA LEU A 193 -7.88 -17.25 6.16
C LEU A 193 -9.40 -17.25 6.35
N PHE A 194 -10.01 -16.06 6.29
CA PHE A 194 -11.47 -15.93 6.35
C PHE A 194 -12.06 -15.83 4.95
N THR A 195 -12.93 -16.79 4.60
CA THR A 195 -13.83 -16.62 3.46
C THR A 195 -15.18 -16.11 4.00
N LEU A 196 -15.65 -14.98 3.47
CA LEU A 196 -16.90 -14.33 3.91
C LEU A 196 -18.18 -15.13 3.58
N LYS A 197 -18.04 -16.36 3.08
CA LYS A 197 -19.15 -17.29 2.85
C LYS A 197 -19.51 -18.14 4.08
N ASN A 198 -18.80 -17.98 5.20
CA ASN A 198 -18.88 -18.87 6.36
C ASN A 198 -19.55 -18.28 7.62
N GLU A 199 -20.33 -17.19 7.52
CA GLU A 199 -21.24 -16.75 8.60
C GLU A 199 -22.63 -16.43 8.04
#